data_AF-A0A167HB63-F1
#
_entry.id   AF-A0A167HB63-F1
#
_cell.length_a   1.000
_cell.length_b   1.000
_cell.length_c   1.000
_cell.angle_alpha   90.00
_cell.angle_beta   90.00
_cell.angle_gamma   90.00
#
_symmetry.space_group_name_H-M   'P 1'
#
loop_
_entity.id
_entity.type
_entity.pdbx_description
1 polymer ?
#
loop_
_entity_poly.entity_id
_entity_poly.type
_entity_poly.pdbx_seq_one_letter_code
_entity_poly.pdbx_strand_id
1 'polypeptide(L)' 'MKMFVEPDHIFLYRDPVDFRKSIDGLVAIIENEIARDAYSGVLSLSGNKTKDKLKLV' A
#
# COMPACT_ATOMS: atom_id res chain seq x y z
N MET A 1 19.50 -12.79 -7.06
CA MET A 1 18.26 -12.27 -6.44
C MET A 1 18.62 -10.96 -5.78
N LYS A 2 18.01 -9.81 -6.18
CA LYS A 2 18.22 -8.56 -5.44
C LYS A 2 17.45 -8.66 -4.13
N MET A 3 18.15 -8.55 -3.00
CA MET A 3 17.55 -8.65 -1.67
C MET A 3 16.89 -7.33 -1.23
N PHE A 4 17.36 -6.22 -1.78
CA PHE A 4 16.81 -4.88 -1.53
C PHE A 4 16.62 -4.19 -2.88
N VAL A 5 15.42 -3.67 -3.09
CA VAL A 5 15.05 -2.85 -4.24
C VAL A 5 14.58 -1.53 -3.65
N GLU A 6 15.20 -0.44 -4.09
CA GLU A 6 14.78 0.89 -3.72
C GLU A 6 13.50 1.22 -4.49
N PRO A 7 12.38 1.52 -3.80
CA PRO A 7 11.14 1.88 -4.46
C PRO A 7 11.27 3.30 -5.03
N ASP A 8 10.69 3.55 -6.20
CA ASP A 8 10.75 4.87 -6.83
C ASP A 8 10.06 5.93 -5.96
N HIS A 9 8.98 5.54 -5.30
CA HIS A 9 8.27 6.36 -4.34
C HIS A 9 7.68 5.51 -3.22
N ILE A 10 7.55 6.10 -2.04
CA ILE A 10 6.91 5.50 -0.87
C ILE A 10 5.70 6.34 -0.48
N PHE A 11 4.52 5.72 -0.36
CA PHE A 11 3.30 6.38 0.12
C PHE A 11 2.77 5.72 1.37
N LEU A 12 2.24 6.55 2.27
CA LEU A 12 1.50 6.10 3.45
C LEU A 12 0.04 6.51 3.33
N TYR A 13 -0.83 5.53 3.15
CA TYR A 13 -2.27 5.74 3.28
C TYR A 13 -2.64 5.85 4.77
N ARG A 14 -3.21 7.00 5.14
CA ARG A 14 -3.36 7.43 6.55
C ARG A 14 -4.62 6.91 7.23
N ASP A 15 -5.65 6.63 6.44
CA ASP A 15 -6.91 6.12 6.96
C ASP A 15 -6.81 4.61 7.23
N PRO A 16 -7.53 4.12 8.25
CA PRO A 16 -7.41 2.73 8.65
C PRO A 16 -7.98 1.79 7.58
N VAL A 17 -7.18 0.82 7.15
CA VAL A 17 -7.59 -0.17 6.15
C VAL A 17 -8.04 -1.47 6.84
N ASP A 18 -9.12 -2.06 6.33
CA ASP A 18 -9.53 -3.40 6.72
C ASP A 18 -8.55 -4.43 6.14
N PHE A 19 -7.67 -4.97 6.98
CA PHE A 19 -6.63 -5.90 6.56
C PHE A 19 -7.16 -7.27 6.10
N ARG A 20 -8.46 -7.54 6.27
CA ARG A 20 -9.14 -8.69 5.66
C ARG A 20 -9.27 -8.55 4.14
N LYS A 21 -9.16 -7.34 3.59
CA LYS A 21 -9.05 -7.12 2.14
C LYS A 21 -7.74 -7.74 1.63
N SER A 22 -7.84 -8.55 0.58
CA SER A 22 -6.68 -9.09 -0.16
C SER A 22 -5.98 -7.99 -0.96
N ILE A 23 -4.93 -8.36 -1.70
CA ILE A 23 -4.09 -7.41 -2.45
C ILE A 23 -4.90 -6.55 -3.42
N ASP A 24 -5.87 -7.13 -4.13
CA ASP A 24 -6.73 -6.40 -5.08
C ASP A 24 -7.54 -5.28 -4.39
N GLY A 25 -7.96 -5.51 -3.15
CA GLY A 25 -8.69 -4.51 -2.37
C GLY A 25 -7.81 -3.36 -1.90
N LEU A 26 -6.50 -3.56 -1.81
CA LEU A 26 -5.52 -2.51 -1.49
C LEU A 26 -5.13 -1.73 -2.75
N VAL A 27 -4.89 -2.43 -3.86
CA VAL A 27 -4.67 -1.84 -5.18
C VAL A 27 -5.83 -0.93 -5.56
N ALA A 28 -7.07 -1.36 -5.33
CA ALA A 28 -8.25 -0.53 -5.57
C ALA A 28 -8.24 0.78 -4.76
N ILE A 29 -7.75 0.78 -3.52
CA ILE A 29 -7.64 2.02 -2.72
C ILE A 29 -6.58 2.94 -3.32
N ILE A 30 -5.43 2.41 -3.74
CA ILE A 30 -4.35 3.19 -4.36
C ILE A 30 -4.83 3.85 -5.67
N GLU A 31 -5.47 3.07 -6.54
CA GLU A 31 -5.96 3.57 -7.82
C GLU A 31 -7.11 4.58 -7.66
N ASN A 32 -8.08 4.30 -6.79
CA ASN A 32 -9.30 5.12 -6.71
C ASN A 32 -9.18 6.32 -5.76
N GLU A 33 -8.48 6.19 -4.63
CA GLU A 33 -8.40 7.26 -3.63
C GLU A 33 -7.12 8.08 -3.74
N ILE A 34 -5.99 7.43 -4.09
CA ILE A 34 -4.70 8.10 -4.24
C ILE A 34 -4.49 8.57 -5.69
N ALA A 35 -5.29 8.07 -6.64
CA ALA A 35 -5.23 8.37 -8.07
C ALA A 35 -3.81 8.16 -8.65
N ARG A 36 -3.16 7.06 -8.24
CA ARG A 36 -1.84 6.64 -8.72
C ARG A 36 -1.89 5.23 -9.25
N ASP A 37 -1.02 4.98 -10.24
CA ASP A 37 -0.76 3.65 -10.78
C ASP A 37 -0.05 2.79 -9.72
N ALA A 38 -0.75 1.79 -9.21
CA ALA A 38 -0.29 0.83 -8.22
C ALA A 38 0.79 -0.12 -8.76
N TYR A 39 1.05 -0.13 -10.08
CA TYR A 39 2.04 -0.97 -10.75
C TYR A 39 3.30 -0.19 -11.16
N SER A 40 3.35 1.11 -10.91
CA SER A 40 4.43 2.02 -11.33
C SER A 40 5.71 1.95 -10.46
N GLY A 41 5.95 0.85 -9.74
CA GLY A 41 7.12 0.71 -8.85
C GLY A 41 7.00 1.48 -7.53
N VAL A 42 5.78 1.90 -7.20
CA VAL A 42 5.45 2.59 -5.96
C VAL A 42 5.24 1.58 -4.84
N LEU A 43 5.87 1.83 -3.68
CA LEU A 43 5.59 1.09 -2.46
C LEU A 43 4.51 1.80 -1.64
N SER A 44 3.38 1.15 -1.43
CA SER A 44 2.26 1.69 -0.66
C SER A 44 2.15 1.01 0.70
N LEU A 45 2.15 1.81 1.76
CA LEU A 45 1.97 1.39 3.13
C LEU A 45 0.56 1.74 3.59
N SER A 46 -0.11 0.77 4.20
CA SER A 46 -1.41 0.95 4.84
C SER A 46 -1.37 0.42 6.28
N GLY A 47 -2.05 1.12 7.18
CA GLY A 47 -2.15 0.75 8.59
C GLY A 47 -3.54 0.21 8.94
N ASN A 48 -3.61 -0.66 9.94
CA ASN A 48 -4.89 -1.06 10.51
C ASN A 48 -5.40 -0.03 11.55
N LYS A 49 -6.63 -0.22 12.03
CA LYS A 49 -7.27 0.72 12.97
C LYS A 49 -6.49 0.94 14.27
N THR A 50 -5.86 -0.09 14.82
CA THR A 50 -5.05 0.00 16.05
C THR A 50 -3.63 0.49 15.78
N LYS A 51 -3.23 0.65 14.51
CA LYS A 51 -1.89 1.07 14.06
C LYS A 51 -0.75 0.17 14.56
N ASP A 52 -1.06 -1.10 14.82
CA ASP A 52 -0.09 -2.11 15.27
C ASP A 52 0.38 -3.02 14.12
N LYS A 53 -0.25 -2.91 12.94
CA LYS A 53 0.09 -3.69 11.75
C LYS A 53 0.21 -2.78 10.53
N LEU A 54 1.18 -3.11 9.68
CA LEU A 54 1.38 -2.50 8.37
C LEU A 54 1.20 -3.55 7.28
N LYS A 55 0.57 -3.14 6.17
CA LYS A 55 0.44 -3.94 4.97
C LYS A 55 1.04 -3.15 3.81
N LEU A 56 1.96 -3.82 3.12
CA LEU A 56 2.72 -3.24 2.03
C LEU A 56 2.26 -3.89 0.74
N VAL A 57 2.04 -3.05 -0.28
CA VAL A 57 1.71 -3.43 -1.66
C VAL A 57 2.62 -2.65 -2.58
#